data_AF-A0A2A2GM00-F1
#
_entry.id   AF-A0A2A2GM00-F1
#
_cell.length_a   1.000
_cell.length_b   1.000
_cell.length_c   1.000
_cell.angle_alpha   90.00
_cell.angle_beta   90.00
_cell.angle_gamma   90.00
#
_symmetry.space_group_name_H-M   'P 1'
#
loop_
_entity.id
_entity.type
_entity.pdbx_description
1 polymer ?
#
loop_
_entity_poly.entity_id
_entity_poly.type
_entity_poly.pdbx_seq_one_letter_code
_entity_poly.pdbx_strand_id
1 'polypeptide(L)'
;MRGLQALLVALCLPFSAVPSHAAEALCEITAKGERVDGPCRFSARRGGSFDIAMTDERTMGGATSLSLDVVGPGMGEVRGLTPFGVRSRWGEARRMAQDRACWRGTDFTICVRAPDEATSDAGNKDGVFLGRCHMEGCTWLSQSPARDIGQGSVAIPGRRVESTATVAQSEHPGGLYPATAPNGLAWSQPQRVQFFCSPARPAFRTADGSWLVLPLPEVFGATESITRQYLRACHPGTGTGDPYEIPRALGYSVGMPGQDSYPDFDALIRG
;
A
#
# COMPACT_ATOMS: atom_id res chain seq x y z
N MET A 1 -49.28 -49.35 31.38
CA MET A 1 -49.17 -47.94 31.79
C MET A 1 -47.75 -47.70 32.33
N ARG A 2 -46.85 -47.12 31.53
CA ARG A 2 -45.52 -46.67 31.97
C ARG A 2 -45.28 -45.30 31.35
N GLY A 3 -45.37 -44.25 32.17
CA GLY A 3 -45.12 -42.87 31.76
C GLY A 3 -43.62 -42.57 31.83
N LEU A 4 -43.07 -42.01 30.74
CA LEU A 4 -41.70 -41.52 30.66
C LEU A 4 -41.75 -39.99 30.84
N GLN A 5 -41.25 -39.48 31.96
CA GLN A 5 -41.00 -38.04 32.15
C GLN A 5 -39.67 -37.68 31.49
N ALA A 6 -39.70 -36.79 30.49
CA ALA A 6 -38.51 -36.17 29.92
C ALA A 6 -38.24 -34.84 30.63
N LEU A 7 -37.09 -34.75 31.32
CA LEU A 7 -36.60 -33.56 31.99
C LEU A 7 -35.83 -32.70 30.98
N LEU A 8 -36.35 -31.51 30.64
CA LEU A 8 -35.66 -30.51 29.82
C LEU A 8 -34.76 -29.65 30.72
N VAL A 9 -33.45 -29.80 30.59
CA VAL A 9 -32.45 -28.92 31.22
C VAL A 9 -32.16 -27.77 30.25
N ALA A 10 -32.64 -26.56 30.58
CA ALA A 10 -32.34 -25.35 29.82
C ALA A 10 -30.93 -24.84 30.17
N LEU A 11 -30.00 -25.00 29.23
CA LEU A 11 -28.61 -24.56 29.35
C LEU A 11 -28.53 -23.04 29.10
N CYS A 12 -28.48 -22.24 30.16
CA CYS A 12 -28.15 -20.81 30.07
C CYS A 12 -26.63 -20.65 29.85
N LEU A 13 -26.21 -20.40 28.62
CA LEU A 13 -24.83 -20.01 28.30
C LEU A 13 -24.63 -18.52 28.63
N PRO A 14 -23.64 -18.15 29.46
CA PRO A 14 -23.32 -16.75 29.72
C PRO A 14 -22.69 -16.12 28.48
N PHE A 15 -23.25 -14.99 28.03
CA PHE A 15 -22.67 -14.13 26.99
C PHE A 15 -21.39 -13.48 27.55
N SER A 16 -20.23 -14.10 27.30
CA SER A 16 -18.94 -13.44 27.53
C SER A 16 -18.78 -12.29 26.53
N ALA A 17 -18.89 -11.05 27.00
CA ALA A 17 -18.52 -9.87 26.22
C ALA A 17 -16.99 -9.87 26.05
N VAL A 18 -16.53 -10.11 24.82
CA VAL A 18 -15.10 -10.03 24.48
C VAL A 18 -14.66 -8.56 24.60
N PRO A 19 -13.61 -8.23 25.38
CA PRO A 19 -13.08 -6.87 25.42
C PRO A 19 -12.56 -6.47 24.02
N SER A 20 -13.04 -5.34 23.51
CA SER A 20 -12.51 -4.73 22.29
C SER A 20 -11.14 -4.14 22.60
N HIS A 21 -10.08 -4.92 22.38
CA HIS A 21 -8.72 -4.42 22.43
C HIS A 21 -8.47 -3.53 21.20
N ALA A 22 -7.99 -2.31 21.43
CA ALA A 22 -7.51 -1.46 20.36
C ALA A 22 -6.32 -2.15 19.68
N ALA A 23 -6.48 -2.51 18.41
CA ALA A 23 -5.41 -3.04 17.58
C ALA A 23 -4.51 -1.89 17.12
N GLU A 24 -3.23 -2.17 16.88
CA GLU A 24 -2.38 -1.23 16.16
C GLU A 24 -2.80 -1.19 14.68
N ALA A 25 -2.53 -0.09 13.97
CA ALA A 25 -2.84 0.12 12.56
C ALA A 25 -1.88 1.14 11.94
N LEU A 26 -1.83 1.21 10.61
CA LEU A 26 -1.22 2.30 9.86
C LEU A 26 -2.32 3.22 9.34
N CYS A 27 -2.33 4.45 9.83
CA CYS A 27 -3.29 5.47 9.43
C CYS A 27 -2.68 6.49 8.48
N GLU A 28 -3.51 7.00 7.59
CA GLU A 28 -3.24 8.14 6.73
C GLU A 28 -4.47 9.04 6.70
N ILE A 29 -4.32 10.28 7.13
CA ILE A 29 -5.39 11.26 7.24
C ILE A 29 -4.96 12.52 6.49
N THR A 30 -5.78 12.95 5.54
CA THR A 30 -5.66 14.27 4.92
C THR A 30 -6.88 15.08 5.32
N ALA A 31 -6.71 16.26 5.91
CA ALA A 31 -7.80 17.16 6.30
C ALA A 31 -7.29 18.60 6.38
N LYS A 32 -8.11 19.58 5.97
CA LYS A 32 -7.78 21.03 6.06
C LYS A 32 -6.42 21.41 5.43
N GLY A 33 -6.02 20.71 4.38
CA GLY A 33 -4.73 20.92 3.70
C GLY A 33 -3.51 20.32 4.41
N GLU A 34 -3.70 19.66 5.54
CA GLU A 34 -2.66 18.94 6.27
C GLU A 34 -2.78 17.43 6.03
N ARG A 35 -1.65 16.74 5.99
CA ARG A 35 -1.56 15.28 5.91
C ARG A 35 -0.79 14.73 7.11
N VAL A 36 -1.37 13.73 7.76
CA VAL A 36 -0.82 13.03 8.90
C VAL A 36 -0.83 11.53 8.61
N ASP A 37 0.33 10.86 8.68
CA ASP A 37 0.44 9.42 8.47
C ASP A 37 1.40 8.74 9.45
N GLY A 38 1.12 7.47 9.78
CA GLY A 38 1.94 6.64 10.65
C GLY A 38 1.12 5.68 11.53
N PRO A 39 1.76 5.06 12.53
CA PRO A 39 1.08 4.15 13.45
C PRO A 39 -0.06 4.84 14.20
N CYS A 40 -1.17 4.14 14.32
CA CYS A 40 -2.34 4.58 15.05
C CYS A 40 -2.95 3.42 15.83
N ARG A 41 -3.62 3.75 16.93
CA ARG A 41 -4.53 2.83 17.61
C ARG A 41 -5.83 2.79 16.84
N PHE A 42 -6.28 1.60 16.50
CA PHE A 42 -7.54 1.30 15.84
C PHE A 42 -8.46 0.52 16.78
N SER A 43 -9.68 1.00 16.97
CA SER A 43 -10.70 0.30 17.74
C SER A 43 -11.88 -0.01 16.85
N ALA A 44 -12.03 -1.28 16.48
CA ALA A 44 -13.19 -1.73 15.73
C ALA A 44 -14.46 -1.61 16.58
N ARG A 45 -15.54 -1.16 15.94
CA ARG A 45 -16.89 -1.09 16.49
C ARG A 45 -17.86 -1.87 15.60
N ARG A 46 -19.10 -2.04 16.09
CA ARG A 46 -20.14 -2.79 15.40
C ARG A 46 -20.41 -2.23 14.00
N GLY A 47 -20.68 -3.12 13.05
CA GLY A 47 -21.10 -2.76 11.69
C GLY A 47 -19.98 -2.21 10.81
N GLY A 48 -18.71 -2.44 11.16
CA GLY A 48 -17.56 -1.90 10.43
C GLY A 48 -17.25 -0.43 10.74
N SER A 49 -17.93 0.13 11.75
CA SER A 49 -17.59 1.41 12.37
C SER A 49 -16.27 1.26 13.14
N PHE A 50 -15.56 2.36 13.37
CA PHE A 50 -14.29 2.31 14.09
C PHE A 50 -13.92 3.66 14.70
N ASP A 51 -12.89 3.63 15.55
CA ASP A 51 -12.20 4.81 16.07
C ASP A 51 -10.70 4.70 15.79
N ILE A 52 -10.05 5.84 15.55
CA ILE A 52 -8.59 5.95 15.39
C ILE A 52 -8.00 7.09 16.21
N ALA A 53 -6.77 6.89 16.69
CA ALA A 53 -5.94 7.91 17.30
C ALA A 53 -4.47 7.64 16.97
N MET A 54 -3.69 8.67 16.63
CA MET A 54 -2.26 8.49 16.35
C MET A 54 -1.52 8.02 17.62
N THR A 55 -0.58 7.10 17.45
CA THR A 55 0.15 6.51 18.59
C THR A 55 1.06 7.54 19.27
N ASP A 56 1.57 8.52 18.52
CA ASP A 56 2.38 9.64 19.01
C ASP A 56 1.55 10.87 19.44
N GLU A 57 0.24 10.69 19.60
CA GLU A 57 -0.70 11.68 20.15
C GLU A 57 -0.85 12.98 19.33
N ARG A 58 -0.26 13.06 18.15
CA ARG A 58 -0.44 14.21 17.25
C ARG A 58 -1.89 14.32 16.76
N THR A 59 -2.33 15.56 16.53
CA THR A 59 -3.69 15.82 16.05
C THR A 59 -3.84 15.53 14.56
N MET A 60 -5.02 15.08 14.15
CA MET A 60 -5.45 14.84 12.78
C MET A 60 -6.49 15.91 12.42
N GLY A 61 -6.12 16.94 11.65
CA GLY A 61 -7.05 18.03 11.29
C GLY A 61 -7.62 18.80 12.50
N GLY A 62 -6.87 18.85 13.60
CA GLY A 62 -7.27 19.44 14.89
C GLY A 62 -8.01 18.49 15.84
N ALA A 63 -8.14 17.20 15.51
CA ALA A 63 -8.73 16.19 16.38
C ALA A 63 -7.66 15.24 16.97
N THR A 64 -7.78 14.88 18.25
CA THR A 64 -6.95 13.87 18.92
C THR A 64 -7.42 12.45 18.63
N SER A 65 -8.70 12.27 18.30
CA SER A 65 -9.25 11.02 17.80
C SER A 65 -10.32 11.26 16.74
N LEU A 66 -10.49 10.30 15.83
CA LEU A 66 -11.53 10.29 14.81
C LEU A 66 -12.40 9.04 14.98
N SER A 67 -13.70 9.21 14.87
CA SER A 67 -14.71 8.16 14.88
C SER A 67 -15.39 8.13 13.52
N LEU A 68 -15.46 6.94 12.91
CA LEU A 68 -16.27 6.68 11.72
C LEU A 68 -17.42 5.74 12.06
N ASP A 69 -18.64 6.20 11.85
CA ASP A 69 -19.86 5.41 12.02
C ASP A 69 -20.41 4.99 10.67
N VAL A 70 -20.48 3.70 10.40
CA VAL A 70 -21.08 3.20 9.15
C VAL A 70 -22.60 3.33 9.27
N VAL A 71 -23.18 4.17 8.41
CA VAL A 71 -24.63 4.45 8.38
C VAL A 71 -25.35 3.70 7.24
N GLY A 72 -24.60 3.13 6.30
CA GLY A 72 -25.12 2.31 5.21
C GLY A 72 -24.02 1.69 4.37
N PRO A 73 -24.36 0.88 3.36
CA PRO A 73 -23.37 0.25 2.49
C PRO A 73 -22.41 1.26 1.85
N GLY A 74 -21.14 1.22 2.27
CA GLY A 74 -20.10 2.14 1.78
C GLY A 74 -20.27 3.60 2.19
N MET A 75 -21.16 3.91 3.13
CA MET A 75 -21.42 5.27 3.62
C MET A 75 -21.21 5.33 5.13
N GLY A 76 -20.56 6.38 5.60
CA GLY A 76 -20.30 6.60 7.01
C GLY A 76 -20.35 8.08 7.37
N GLU A 77 -20.40 8.36 8.67
CA GLU A 77 -20.33 9.69 9.24
C GLU A 77 -19.06 9.80 10.11
N VAL A 78 -18.30 10.87 9.91
CA VAL A 78 -17.03 11.11 10.60
C VAL A 78 -17.18 12.22 11.63
N ARG A 79 -16.67 11.94 12.83
CA ARG A 79 -16.65 12.85 13.98
C ARG A 79 -15.25 12.87 14.56
N GLY A 80 -14.79 14.03 15.01
CA GLY A 80 -13.51 14.20 15.68
C GLY A 80 -13.67 14.64 17.12
N LEU A 81 -12.76 14.24 17.99
CA LEU A 81 -12.63 14.79 19.34
C LEU A 81 -11.46 15.78 19.36
N THR A 82 -11.68 17.01 19.80
CA THR A 82 -10.60 18.01 19.93
C THR A 82 -9.80 17.81 21.22
N PRO A 83 -8.60 18.40 21.34
CA PRO A 83 -7.83 18.40 22.59
C PRO A 83 -8.61 18.92 23.82
N PHE A 84 -9.60 19.79 23.60
CA PHE A 84 -10.45 20.37 24.66
C PHE A 84 -11.67 19.50 25.00
N GLY A 85 -11.76 18.28 24.47
CA GLY A 85 -12.90 17.38 24.68
C GLY A 85 -14.17 17.75 23.91
N VAL A 86 -14.12 18.78 23.05
CA VAL A 86 -15.24 19.16 22.18
C VAL A 86 -15.36 18.18 21.03
N ARG A 87 -16.56 17.65 20.79
CA ARG A 87 -16.88 16.81 19.62
C ARG A 87 -17.18 17.69 18.41
N SER A 88 -16.43 17.49 17.34
CA SER A 88 -16.62 18.16 16.05
C SER A 88 -17.18 17.19 15.02
N ARG A 89 -18.15 17.63 14.22
CA ARG A 89 -18.70 16.86 13.11
C ARG A 89 -17.92 17.20 11.84
N TRP A 90 -17.29 16.20 11.23
CA TRP A 90 -16.59 16.37 9.95
C TRP A 90 -17.53 16.11 8.77
N GLY A 91 -18.51 15.23 8.94
CA GLY A 91 -19.59 15.01 7.99
C GLY A 91 -19.55 13.63 7.34
N GLU A 92 -20.25 13.48 6.23
CA GLU A 92 -20.39 12.22 5.52
C GLU A 92 -19.11 11.82 4.79
N ALA A 93 -18.84 10.53 4.75
CA ALA A 93 -17.74 9.92 4.03
C ALA A 93 -18.21 8.70 3.24
N ARG A 94 -17.67 8.55 2.03
CA ARG A 94 -17.90 7.38 1.19
C ARG A 94 -16.66 6.51 1.16
N ARG A 95 -16.83 5.20 1.38
CA ARG A 95 -15.76 4.22 1.20
C ARG A 95 -15.34 4.21 -0.26
N MET A 96 -14.04 4.35 -0.52
CA MET A 96 -13.53 4.38 -1.88
C MET A 96 -13.61 3.00 -2.53
N ALA A 97 -13.86 2.97 -3.84
CA ALA A 97 -13.90 1.72 -4.60
C ALA A 97 -12.49 1.22 -4.90
N GLN A 98 -11.58 2.14 -5.21
CA GLN A 98 -10.19 1.87 -5.60
C GLN A 98 -9.28 1.54 -4.41
N ASP A 99 -9.62 1.98 -3.21
CA ASP A 99 -8.92 1.63 -1.98
C ASP A 99 -9.94 1.44 -0.86
N ARG A 100 -10.22 0.19 -0.52
CA ARG A 100 -11.24 -0.14 0.48
C ARG A 100 -10.79 0.22 1.90
N ALA A 101 -9.50 0.46 2.15
CA ALA A 101 -9.03 0.98 3.43
C ALA A 101 -9.39 2.46 3.64
N CYS A 102 -9.75 3.17 2.56
CA CYS A 102 -9.98 4.60 2.56
C CYS A 102 -11.45 5.02 2.54
N TRP A 103 -11.74 6.09 3.27
CA TRP A 103 -13.01 6.80 3.34
C TRP A 103 -12.79 8.26 2.96
N ARG A 104 -13.58 8.77 2.02
CA ARG A 104 -13.46 10.14 1.50
C ARG A 104 -14.68 10.96 1.84
N GLY A 105 -14.48 12.07 2.54
CA GLY A 105 -15.45 13.14 2.71
C GLY A 105 -15.21 14.28 1.72
N THR A 106 -15.87 15.40 1.95
CA THR A 106 -15.77 16.60 1.07
C THR A 106 -14.38 17.23 1.10
N ASP A 107 -13.79 17.35 2.29
CA ASP A 107 -12.53 18.05 2.56
C ASP A 107 -11.52 17.20 3.35
N PHE A 108 -11.80 15.90 3.49
CA PHE A 108 -10.93 14.96 4.17
C PHE A 108 -10.88 13.58 3.52
N THR A 109 -9.81 12.83 3.80
CA THR A 109 -9.69 11.40 3.50
C THR A 109 -9.05 10.69 4.69
N ILE A 110 -9.58 9.53 5.08
CA ILE A 110 -9.09 8.70 6.17
C ILE A 110 -8.85 7.30 5.62
N CYS A 111 -7.62 6.81 5.70
CA CYS A 111 -7.26 5.45 5.37
C CYS A 111 -6.72 4.74 6.60
N VAL A 112 -7.20 3.52 6.85
CA VAL A 112 -6.76 2.70 7.99
C VAL A 112 -6.41 1.31 7.48
N ARG A 113 -5.17 0.90 7.70
CA ARG A 113 -4.64 -0.39 7.26
C ARG A 113 -4.13 -1.16 8.47
N ALA A 114 -4.19 -2.48 8.43
CA ALA A 114 -3.51 -3.27 9.44
C ALA A 114 -2.00 -2.92 9.44
N PRO A 115 -1.33 -2.91 10.59
CA PRO A 115 0.12 -2.90 10.63
C PRO A 115 0.51 -4.34 10.36
N ASP A 116 0.87 -4.65 9.12
CA ASP A 116 0.96 -6.04 8.70
C ASP A 116 1.81 -6.87 9.69
N GLU A 117 1.18 -7.88 10.31
CA GLU A 117 1.84 -9.15 10.55
C GLU A 117 2.47 -9.52 9.21
N ALA A 118 3.79 -9.39 9.12
CA ALA A 118 4.53 -10.08 8.09
C ALA A 118 4.13 -11.55 8.19
N THR A 119 3.68 -12.13 7.08
CA THR A 119 3.20 -13.51 6.85
C THR A 119 1.68 -13.68 6.83
N SER A 120 1.21 -14.22 5.70
CA SER A 120 -0.16 -14.70 5.44
C SER A 120 -1.22 -13.65 5.07
N ASP A 121 -1.06 -13.00 3.92
CA ASP A 121 -2.23 -12.81 3.05
C ASP A 121 -1.87 -13.03 1.58
N ALA A 122 -1.95 -14.29 1.19
CA ALA A 122 -2.37 -14.66 -0.15
C ALA A 122 -3.84 -14.22 -0.30
N GLY A 123 -4.07 -12.94 -0.62
CA GLY A 123 -5.44 -12.42 -0.62
C GLY A 123 -5.65 -11.00 -1.13
N ASN A 124 -4.65 -10.11 -1.10
CA ASN A 124 -4.80 -8.81 -1.73
C ASN A 124 -4.42 -8.89 -3.23
N LYS A 125 -5.43 -8.99 -4.11
CA LYS A 125 -5.24 -8.91 -5.57
C LYS A 125 -4.76 -7.52 -6.02
N ASP A 126 -4.91 -6.49 -5.19
CA ASP A 126 -4.51 -5.13 -5.51
C ASP A 126 -3.05 -4.93 -5.06
N GLY A 127 -2.10 -4.91 -6.01
CA GLY A 127 -0.69 -4.69 -5.68
C GLY A 127 0.24 -5.79 -6.18
N VAL A 128 -0.29 -7.01 -6.37
CA VAL A 128 0.50 -8.16 -6.81
C VAL A 128 0.64 -8.18 -8.33
N PHE A 129 1.85 -8.40 -8.81
CA PHE A 129 2.15 -8.55 -10.23
C PHE A 129 3.34 -9.49 -10.45
N LEU A 130 3.41 -10.04 -11.66
CA LEU A 130 4.55 -10.84 -12.08
C LEU A 130 5.77 -9.92 -12.24
N GLY A 131 6.85 -10.22 -11.53
CA GLY A 131 8.15 -9.57 -11.73
C GLY A 131 8.88 -10.14 -12.94
N ARG A 132 9.11 -11.46 -12.93
CA ARG A 132 9.78 -12.19 -14.00
C ARG A 132 9.60 -13.69 -13.82
N CYS A 133 9.46 -14.44 -14.91
CA CYS A 133 9.67 -15.89 -14.90
C CYS A 133 10.92 -16.27 -15.71
N HIS A 134 11.75 -17.14 -15.17
CA HIS A 134 12.99 -17.61 -15.80
C HIS A 134 13.53 -18.86 -15.10
N MET A 135 14.12 -19.78 -15.88
CA MET A 135 14.68 -21.05 -15.38
C MET A 135 13.71 -21.77 -14.44
N GLU A 136 12.46 -21.96 -14.88
CA GLU A 136 11.42 -22.69 -14.12
C GLU A 136 11.01 -22.01 -12.81
N GLY A 137 11.41 -20.76 -12.54
CA GLY A 137 10.99 -20.00 -11.37
C GLY A 137 10.30 -18.70 -11.77
N CYS A 138 9.27 -18.30 -11.01
CA CYS A 138 8.65 -17.00 -11.12
C CYS A 138 8.91 -16.17 -9.86
N THR A 139 9.26 -14.90 -10.06
CA THR A 139 9.31 -13.87 -9.02
C THR A 139 8.03 -13.08 -9.05
N TRP A 140 7.33 -13.04 -7.93
CA TRP A 140 6.13 -12.26 -7.69
C TRP A 140 6.47 -11.06 -6.84
N LEU A 141 5.83 -9.93 -7.14
CA LEU A 141 6.01 -8.67 -6.44
C LEU A 141 4.66 -8.23 -5.93
N SER A 142 4.60 -7.83 -4.67
CA SER A 142 3.51 -6.98 -4.16
C SER A 142 4.10 -5.61 -3.88
N GLN A 143 3.47 -4.56 -4.39
CA GLN A 143 3.97 -3.19 -4.24
C GLN A 143 2.83 -2.24 -3.90
N SER A 144 3.01 -1.45 -2.85
CA SER A 144 2.08 -0.39 -2.47
C SER A 144 2.02 0.71 -3.54
N PRO A 145 1.01 1.58 -3.52
CA PRO A 145 1.09 2.85 -4.24
C PRO A 145 2.35 3.62 -3.82
N ALA A 146 2.99 4.29 -4.78
CA ALA A 146 4.17 5.10 -4.51
C ALA A 146 3.79 6.47 -3.92
N ARG A 147 4.57 6.95 -2.95
CA ARG A 147 4.45 8.28 -2.33
C ARG A 147 5.55 9.21 -2.83
N ASP A 148 5.23 10.47 -3.08
CA ASP A 148 6.24 11.50 -3.41
C ASP A 148 7.06 11.86 -2.15
N ILE A 149 8.38 11.80 -2.27
CA ILE A 149 9.35 12.07 -1.19
C ILE A 149 10.45 13.07 -1.59
N GLY A 150 10.32 13.69 -2.76
CA GLY A 150 11.27 14.68 -3.26
C GLY A 150 11.07 14.99 -4.74
N GLN A 151 11.83 15.97 -5.22
CA GLN A 151 11.83 16.41 -6.62
C GLN A 151 13.27 16.39 -7.16
N GLY A 152 13.38 16.29 -8.48
CA GLY A 152 14.63 16.49 -9.21
C GLY A 152 15.03 17.96 -9.28
N SER A 153 15.97 18.25 -10.18
CA SER A 153 16.44 19.62 -10.43
C SER A 153 15.84 20.19 -11.70
N VAL A 154 16.14 21.46 -11.99
CA VAL A 154 15.82 22.07 -13.29
C VAL A 154 16.56 21.37 -14.43
N ALA A 155 17.81 20.93 -14.20
CA ALA A 155 18.61 20.25 -15.20
C ALA A 155 18.10 18.82 -15.46
N ILE A 156 17.73 18.12 -14.40
CA ILE A 156 17.21 16.75 -14.44
C ILE A 156 15.87 16.70 -13.71
N PRO A 157 14.76 17.03 -14.40
CA PRO A 157 13.44 17.06 -13.78
C PRO A 157 12.93 15.64 -13.50
N GLY A 158 12.13 15.51 -12.45
CA GLY A 158 11.49 14.25 -12.08
C GLY A 158 10.98 14.27 -10.64
N ARG A 159 10.25 13.23 -10.25
CA ARG A 159 9.79 13.03 -8.86
C ARG A 159 10.58 11.91 -8.20
N ARG A 160 11.05 12.12 -6.97
CA ARG A 160 11.58 11.04 -6.14
C ARG A 160 10.41 10.43 -5.38
N VAL A 161 10.18 9.14 -5.57
CA VAL A 161 9.07 8.42 -4.96
C VAL A 161 9.57 7.24 -4.13
N GLU A 162 8.76 6.82 -3.17
CA GLU A 162 9.01 5.64 -2.34
C GLU A 162 7.80 4.73 -2.33
N SER A 163 8.04 3.42 -2.24
CA SER A 163 7.02 2.40 -2.09
C SER A 163 7.50 1.31 -1.14
N THR A 164 6.57 0.56 -0.58
CA THR A 164 6.86 -0.72 0.07
C THR A 164 6.69 -1.83 -0.95
N ALA A 165 7.62 -2.79 -0.98
CA ALA A 165 7.57 -3.96 -1.83
C ALA A 165 7.86 -5.24 -1.03
N THR A 166 7.15 -6.32 -1.34
CA THR A 166 7.49 -7.69 -0.91
C THR A 166 7.70 -8.57 -2.13
N VAL A 167 8.55 -9.58 -1.98
CA VAL A 167 8.92 -10.51 -3.03
C VAL A 167 8.55 -11.91 -2.61
N ALA A 168 7.97 -12.69 -3.52
CA ALA A 168 7.80 -14.12 -3.34
C ALA A 168 8.29 -14.88 -4.57
N GLN A 169 8.59 -16.16 -4.38
CA GLN A 169 9.04 -17.05 -5.45
C GLN A 169 8.11 -18.26 -5.55
N SER A 170 7.94 -18.75 -6.78
CA SER A 170 7.28 -20.03 -7.04
C SER A 170 8.03 -20.82 -8.10
N GLU A 171 8.04 -22.13 -7.95
CA GLU A 171 8.63 -23.06 -8.91
C GLU A 171 7.56 -23.58 -9.86
N HIS A 172 7.92 -23.67 -11.14
CA HIS A 172 7.10 -24.09 -12.26
C HIS A 172 7.91 -25.01 -13.20
N PRO A 173 8.14 -26.28 -12.78
CA PRO A 173 8.84 -27.26 -13.61
C PRO A 173 8.18 -27.42 -14.97
N GLY A 174 8.97 -27.46 -16.05
CA GLY A 174 8.45 -27.57 -17.42
C GLY A 174 8.05 -26.24 -18.07
N GLY A 175 8.33 -25.10 -17.44
CA GLY A 175 8.24 -23.77 -18.07
C GLY A 175 6.82 -23.24 -18.30
N LEU A 176 5.81 -23.90 -17.74
CA LEU A 176 4.42 -23.42 -17.77
C LEU A 176 4.21 -22.39 -16.65
N TYR A 177 4.31 -21.12 -17.01
CA TYR A 177 4.20 -20.01 -16.05
C TYR A 177 2.74 -19.55 -15.88
N PRO A 178 2.26 -19.40 -14.63
CA PRO A 178 0.91 -18.92 -14.40
C PRO A 178 0.83 -17.41 -14.65
N ALA A 179 -0.36 -16.94 -15.05
CA ALA A 179 -0.62 -15.51 -15.26
C ALA A 179 -0.80 -14.73 -13.95
N THR A 180 -1.10 -15.42 -12.85
CA THR A 180 -1.34 -14.84 -11.53
C THR A 180 -0.57 -15.58 -10.46
N ALA A 181 -0.21 -14.89 -9.38
CA ALA A 181 0.51 -15.47 -8.26
C ALA A 181 -0.26 -16.67 -7.69
N PRO A 182 0.41 -17.83 -7.47
CA PRO A 182 -0.18 -18.93 -6.72
C PRO A 182 -0.62 -18.50 -5.33
N ASN A 183 -1.58 -19.23 -4.74
CA ASN A 183 -1.95 -19.02 -3.35
C ASN A 183 -0.88 -19.58 -2.41
N GLY A 184 -0.77 -19.02 -1.21
CA GLY A 184 0.10 -19.56 -0.15
C GLY A 184 1.60 -19.33 -0.35
N LEU A 185 1.99 -18.37 -1.19
CA LEU A 185 3.40 -18.03 -1.36
C LEU A 185 4.03 -17.48 -0.06
N ALA A 186 5.30 -17.85 0.16
CA ALA A 186 6.12 -17.26 1.21
C ALA A 186 6.67 -15.90 0.73
N TRP A 187 6.12 -14.82 1.28
CA TRP A 187 6.54 -13.45 0.97
C TRP A 187 7.70 -13.01 1.87
N SER A 188 8.63 -12.25 1.30
CA SER A 188 9.70 -11.59 2.04
C SER A 188 9.15 -10.57 3.04
N GLN A 189 10.00 -10.14 3.98
CA GLN A 189 9.70 -8.95 4.75
C GLN A 189 9.53 -7.73 3.82
N PRO A 190 8.65 -6.77 4.18
CA PRO A 190 8.48 -5.55 3.40
C PRO A 190 9.76 -4.73 3.33
N GLN A 191 10.15 -4.34 2.11
CA GLN A 191 11.31 -3.50 1.84
C GLN A 191 10.85 -2.14 1.31
N ARG A 192 11.51 -1.06 1.79
CA ARG A 192 11.32 0.27 1.19
C ARG A 192 12.17 0.36 -0.08
N VAL A 193 11.51 0.62 -1.20
CA VAL A 193 12.13 0.84 -2.50
C VAL A 193 11.90 2.29 -2.93
N GLN A 194 12.91 2.91 -3.54
CA GLN A 194 12.81 4.29 -4.03
C GLN A 194 13.12 4.36 -5.51
N PHE A 195 12.40 5.22 -6.20
CA PHE A 195 12.53 5.44 -7.63
C PHE A 195 12.62 6.94 -7.92
N PHE A 196 13.35 7.29 -8.98
CA PHE A 196 13.36 8.63 -9.54
C PHE A 196 12.61 8.61 -10.86
N CYS A 197 11.35 9.05 -10.79
CA CYS A 197 10.44 9.16 -11.91
C CYS A 197 10.83 10.36 -12.80
N SER A 198 11.88 10.18 -13.59
CA SER A 198 12.38 11.16 -14.54
C SER A 198 12.25 10.64 -15.97
N PRO A 199 11.82 11.49 -16.93
CA PRO A 199 11.90 11.17 -18.34
C PRO A 199 13.35 11.20 -18.86
N ALA A 200 14.24 11.92 -18.17
CA ALA A 200 15.66 11.96 -18.46
C ALA A 200 16.33 10.75 -17.81
N ARG A 201 16.51 10.75 -16.48
CA ARG A 201 17.27 9.73 -15.74
C ARG A 201 16.33 8.82 -14.91
N PRO A 202 15.56 7.90 -15.53
CA PRO A 202 14.75 6.96 -14.76
C PRO A 202 15.68 6.12 -13.88
N ALA A 203 15.53 6.12 -12.57
CA ALA A 203 16.48 5.44 -11.68
C ALA A 203 15.81 4.78 -10.49
N PHE A 204 16.53 3.87 -9.84
CA PHE A 204 16.14 3.28 -8.56
C PHE A 204 17.29 3.36 -7.56
N ARG A 205 16.93 3.45 -6.28
CA ARG A 205 17.89 3.41 -5.18
C ARG A 205 18.24 1.96 -4.86
N THR A 206 19.52 1.64 -4.86
CA THR A 206 20.08 0.34 -4.49
C THR A 206 20.15 0.18 -2.96
N ALA A 207 20.45 -1.03 -2.50
CA ALA A 207 20.57 -1.33 -1.07
C ALA A 207 21.74 -0.59 -0.39
N ASP A 208 22.82 -0.33 -1.11
CA ASP A 208 23.98 0.44 -0.62
C ASP A 208 23.73 1.96 -0.60
N GLY A 209 22.57 2.39 -1.11
CA GLY A 209 22.12 3.78 -1.11
C GLY A 209 22.48 4.59 -2.34
N SER A 210 23.25 4.01 -3.27
CA SER A 210 23.49 4.59 -4.60
C SER A 210 22.23 4.57 -5.47
N TRP A 211 22.31 5.25 -6.62
CA TRP A 211 21.22 5.37 -7.59
C TRP A 211 21.67 4.85 -8.93
N LEU A 212 20.99 3.81 -9.41
CA LEU A 212 21.27 3.21 -10.71
C LEU A 212 20.23 3.67 -11.73
N VAL A 213 20.69 4.23 -12.85
CA VAL A 213 19.82 4.59 -13.98
C VAL A 213 19.34 3.31 -14.68
N LEU A 214 18.03 3.23 -14.91
CA LEU A 214 17.39 2.21 -15.70
C LEU A 214 17.64 2.49 -17.19
N PRO A 215 18.08 1.48 -17.96
CA PRO A 215 18.39 1.66 -19.37
C PRO A 215 17.11 1.69 -20.24
N LEU A 216 16.11 2.49 -19.89
CA LEU A 216 14.86 2.57 -20.66
C LEU A 216 15.11 3.26 -22.02
N PRO A 217 14.53 2.77 -23.13
CA PRO A 217 13.49 1.74 -23.19
C PRO A 217 13.97 0.29 -23.22
N GLU A 218 15.28 0.03 -23.23
CA GLU A 218 15.85 -1.32 -23.24
C GLU A 218 15.65 -2.04 -21.88
N VAL A 219 14.73 -3.01 -21.85
CA VAL A 219 14.56 -3.89 -20.70
C VAL A 219 15.35 -5.17 -20.91
N PHE A 220 16.20 -5.50 -19.94
CA PHE A 220 16.97 -6.74 -19.92
C PHE A 220 16.37 -7.69 -18.89
N GLY A 221 16.49 -9.00 -19.10
CA GLY A 221 15.97 -9.98 -18.13
C GLY A 221 16.48 -9.78 -16.70
N ALA A 222 17.71 -9.26 -16.52
CA ALA A 222 18.25 -8.94 -15.20
C ALA A 222 17.59 -7.72 -14.53
N THR A 223 17.07 -6.78 -15.32
CA THR A 223 16.43 -5.55 -14.84
C THR A 223 14.90 -5.58 -14.97
N GLU A 224 14.31 -6.67 -15.46
CA GLU A 224 12.86 -6.76 -15.70
C GLU A 224 12.05 -6.50 -14.43
N SER A 225 12.36 -7.19 -13.33
CA SER A 225 11.63 -7.05 -12.07
C SER A 225 11.69 -5.62 -11.51
N ILE A 226 12.85 -4.97 -11.57
CA ILE A 226 13.01 -3.59 -11.08
C ILE A 226 12.37 -2.58 -12.04
N THR A 227 12.40 -2.85 -13.35
CA THR A 227 11.71 -2.04 -14.36
C THR A 227 10.21 -2.07 -14.17
N ARG A 228 9.63 -3.24 -13.88
CA ARG A 228 8.20 -3.34 -13.58
C ARG A 228 7.81 -2.58 -12.32
N GLN A 229 8.63 -2.65 -11.26
CA GLN A 229 8.39 -1.85 -10.04
C GLN A 229 8.44 -0.35 -10.32
N TYR A 230 9.42 0.08 -11.14
CA TYR A 230 9.54 1.46 -11.59
C TYR A 230 8.31 1.91 -12.38
N LEU A 231 7.88 1.14 -13.38
CA LEU A 231 6.71 1.45 -14.20
C LEU A 231 5.45 1.55 -13.33
N ARG A 232 5.26 0.64 -12.38
CA ARG A 232 4.13 0.69 -11.45
C ARG A 232 4.17 1.92 -10.53
N ALA A 233 5.35 2.29 -10.03
CA ALA A 233 5.53 3.46 -9.16
C ALA A 233 5.36 4.79 -9.91
N CYS A 234 5.98 4.91 -11.07
CA CYS A 234 6.10 6.16 -11.80
C CYS A 234 4.98 6.39 -12.81
N HIS A 235 4.37 5.31 -13.30
CA HIS A 235 3.34 5.31 -14.35
C HIS A 235 2.15 4.42 -13.97
N PRO A 236 1.48 4.64 -12.82
CA PRO A 236 0.42 3.76 -12.31
C PRO A 236 -0.78 3.59 -13.27
N GLY A 237 -0.95 4.48 -14.24
CA GLY A 237 -1.99 4.41 -15.27
C GLY A 237 -1.73 3.39 -16.39
N THR A 238 -0.52 2.81 -16.51
CA THR A 238 -0.19 1.87 -17.60
C THR A 238 -0.60 0.42 -17.31
N GLY A 239 -1.12 0.13 -16.11
CA GLY A 239 -1.53 -1.22 -15.73
C GLY A 239 -0.37 -2.23 -15.69
N THR A 240 -0.67 -3.51 -15.96
CA THR A 240 0.27 -4.64 -15.93
C THR A 240 0.77 -5.05 -17.32
N GLY A 241 0.82 -4.11 -18.28
CA GLY A 241 1.22 -4.39 -19.66
C GLY A 241 2.68 -4.88 -19.80
N ASP A 242 3.09 -5.15 -21.04
CA ASP A 242 4.41 -5.67 -21.35
C ASP A 242 5.52 -4.65 -21.00
N PRO A 243 6.44 -4.95 -20.05
CA PRO A 243 7.53 -4.03 -19.69
C PRO A 243 8.50 -3.76 -20.84
N TYR A 244 8.54 -4.61 -21.87
CA TYR A 244 9.41 -4.44 -23.05
C TYR A 244 8.82 -3.43 -24.06
N GLU A 245 7.52 -3.11 -23.96
CA GLU A 245 6.83 -2.20 -24.87
C GLU A 245 6.48 -0.86 -24.22
N ILE A 246 6.04 -0.89 -22.94
CA ILE A 246 5.56 0.29 -22.20
C ILE A 246 6.56 1.47 -22.23
N PRO A 247 7.87 1.29 -22.00
CA PRO A 247 8.80 2.42 -21.99
C PRO A 247 8.80 3.22 -23.30
N ARG A 248 8.75 2.55 -24.46
CA ARG A 248 8.69 3.27 -25.75
C ARG A 248 7.39 4.04 -25.90
N ALA A 249 6.27 3.44 -25.49
CA ALA A 249 4.96 4.10 -25.52
C ALA A 249 4.89 5.33 -24.59
N LEU A 250 5.67 5.33 -23.51
CA LEU A 250 5.82 6.47 -22.59
C LEU A 250 6.81 7.55 -23.08
N GLY A 251 7.43 7.36 -24.24
CA GLY A 251 8.34 8.33 -24.85
C GLY A 251 9.82 8.20 -24.45
N TYR A 252 10.21 7.13 -23.75
CA TYR A 252 11.63 6.82 -23.55
C TYR A 252 12.23 6.42 -24.90
N SER A 253 13.13 7.25 -25.42
CA SER A 253 13.52 7.24 -26.84
C SER A 253 14.96 6.85 -27.11
N VAL A 254 15.83 6.78 -26.09
CA VAL A 254 17.21 6.30 -26.18
C VAL A 254 17.61 5.76 -24.80
N GLY A 255 18.09 4.52 -24.72
CA GLY A 255 18.76 4.02 -23.52
C GLY A 255 19.92 4.94 -23.20
N MET A 256 19.81 5.71 -22.13
CA MET A 256 20.93 6.53 -21.67
C MET A 256 22.17 5.63 -21.54
N PRO A 257 23.34 6.06 -22.04
CA PRO A 257 24.52 5.21 -22.05
C PRO A 257 24.88 4.83 -20.62
N GLY A 258 25.12 3.53 -20.40
CA GLY A 258 25.69 2.99 -19.16
C GLY A 258 24.67 2.82 -18.03
N GLN A 259 24.85 1.78 -17.24
CA GLN A 259 24.27 1.69 -15.89
C GLN A 259 24.94 2.75 -15.01
N ASP A 260 24.67 4.02 -15.30
CA ASP A 260 25.25 5.12 -14.55
C ASP A 260 24.80 4.98 -13.10
N SER A 261 25.79 4.75 -12.25
CA SER A 261 25.61 4.71 -10.82
C SER A 261 26.03 6.06 -10.25
N TYR A 262 25.14 6.65 -9.47
CA TYR A 262 25.37 7.89 -8.76
C TYR A 262 25.45 7.59 -7.27
N PRO A 263 26.43 8.12 -6.52
CA PRO A 263 26.63 7.79 -5.12
C PRO A 263 25.44 8.19 -4.23
N ASP A 264 24.69 9.22 -4.64
CA ASP A 264 23.54 9.74 -3.92
C ASP A 264 22.57 10.45 -4.89
N PHE A 265 21.43 10.91 -4.35
CA PHE A 265 20.40 11.56 -5.14
C PHE A 265 20.83 12.94 -5.66
N ASP A 266 21.67 13.66 -4.93
CA ASP A 266 22.15 14.98 -5.34
C ASP A 266 23.11 14.87 -6.54
N ALA A 267 23.91 13.81 -6.61
CA ALA A 267 24.69 13.44 -7.78
C ALA A 267 23.79 13.07 -8.96
N LEU A 268 22.75 12.27 -8.73
CA LEU A 268 21.81 11.85 -9.79
C LEU A 268 21.12 13.02 -10.49
N ILE A 269 20.77 14.08 -9.75
CA ILE A 269 20.00 15.21 -10.29
C ILE A 269 20.86 16.39 -10.73
N ARG A 270 22.19 16.30 -10.66
CA ARG A 270 23.11 17.32 -11.17
C ARG A 270 23.24 17.23 -12.70
N GLY A 271 23.20 18.39 -13.35
CA GLY A 271 23.39 18.53 -14.80
C GLY A 271 24.79 18.16 -15.24
#